data_AF-A0A0D8JEV8-F1
#
_entry.id   AF-A0A0D8JEV8-F1
#
_cell.length_a   1.000
_cell.length_b   1.000
_cell.length_c   1.000
_cell.angle_alpha   90.00
_cell.angle_beta   90.00
_cell.angle_gamma   90.00
#
_symmetry.space_group_name_H-M   'P 1'
#
loop_
_entity.id
_entity.type
_entity.pdbx_description
1 polymer ?
#
loop_
_entity_poly.entity_id
_entity_poly.type
_entity_poly.pdbx_seq_one_letter_code
_entity_poly.pdbx_strand_id
1 'polypeptide(L)'
;MENNSKSQSRRKFIRNGVRASLLLSLGAVSVSALRKVSGDDYVWQIDPFKCTQCGRCATECVLNPSAVKCLHAFDLCGYCDLCGGYLKPDANAQSTAAENQLCPTAAIERRFIEEPYFEYHINEDLCIGCAKCVAGCTSFGNGSMHLQIMHHICVNCNECSIARVCPSDAISRVKASEAYNVKGDFTNNPEA
;
A
#
# COMPACT_ATOMS: atom_id res chain seq x y z
N MET A 1 30.84 -49.88 55.43
CA MET A 1 29.58 -49.53 54.74
C MET A 1 29.72 -48.13 54.13
N GLU A 2 30.49 -47.97 53.05
CA GLU A 2 30.66 -46.67 52.39
C GLU A 2 30.89 -46.90 50.89
N ASN A 3 29.83 -46.85 50.08
CA ASN A 3 29.98 -46.66 48.63
C ASN A 3 28.70 -46.24 47.89
N ASN A 4 27.56 -46.12 48.58
CA ASN A 4 26.26 -45.84 47.94
C ASN A 4 25.99 -44.33 47.69
N SER A 5 26.70 -43.42 48.36
CA SER A 5 26.44 -41.96 48.29
C SER A 5 27.00 -41.28 47.03
N LYS A 6 28.19 -41.69 46.55
CA LYS A 6 28.82 -41.13 45.32
C LYS A 6 28.04 -41.47 44.05
N SER A 7 27.49 -42.69 43.96
CA SER A 7 26.68 -43.15 42.82
C SER A 7 25.37 -42.35 42.67
N GLN A 8 24.67 -42.12 43.79
CA GLN A 8 23.46 -41.31 43.86
C GLN A 8 23.70 -39.84 43.45
N SER A 9 24.83 -39.25 43.87
CA SER A 9 25.21 -37.87 43.52
C SER A 9 25.46 -37.69 42.01
N ARG A 10 26.19 -38.62 41.37
CA ARG A 10 26.45 -38.58 39.92
C ARG A 10 25.18 -38.75 39.09
N ARG A 11 24.29 -39.68 39.46
CA ARG A 11 23.00 -39.85 38.78
C ARG A 11 22.11 -38.62 38.91
N LYS A 12 22.10 -37.98 40.08
CA LYS A 12 21.32 -36.75 40.32
C LYS A 12 21.88 -35.57 39.50
N PHE A 13 23.20 -35.44 39.41
CA PHE A 13 23.87 -34.45 38.56
C PHE A 13 23.55 -34.66 37.07
N ILE A 14 23.70 -35.88 36.55
CA ILE A 14 23.39 -36.21 35.14
C ILE A 14 21.91 -35.95 34.85
N ARG A 15 21.00 -36.42 35.73
CA ARG A 15 19.55 -36.23 35.53
C ARG A 15 19.14 -34.76 35.52
N ASN A 16 19.72 -33.95 36.40
CA ASN A 16 19.46 -32.51 36.44
C ASN A 16 20.06 -31.79 35.23
N GLY A 17 21.27 -32.18 34.80
CA GLY A 17 21.90 -31.66 33.59
C GLY A 17 21.09 -31.96 32.33
N VAL A 18 20.60 -33.20 32.17
CA VAL A 18 19.72 -33.60 31.07
C VAL A 18 18.41 -32.82 31.08
N ARG A 19 17.80 -32.59 32.26
CA ARG A 19 16.57 -31.78 32.36
C ARG A 19 16.81 -30.32 32.00
N ALA A 20 17.92 -29.74 32.47
CA ALA A 20 18.27 -28.36 32.17
C ALA A 20 18.56 -28.16 30.68
N SER A 21 19.30 -29.09 30.05
CA SER A 21 19.57 -29.03 28.62
C SER A 21 18.30 -29.22 27.78
N LEU A 22 17.39 -30.09 28.20
CA LEU A 22 16.09 -30.27 27.53
C LEU A 22 15.22 -29.00 27.62
N LEU A 23 15.19 -28.36 28.79
CA LEU A 23 14.44 -27.11 28.99
C LEU A 23 15.03 -25.97 28.16
N LEU A 24 16.36 -25.85 28.11
CA LEU A 24 17.04 -24.86 27.28
C LEU A 24 16.81 -25.10 25.80
N SER A 25 16.88 -26.34 25.33
CA SER A 25 16.65 -26.65 23.92
C SER A 25 15.19 -26.41 23.51
N LEU A 26 14.23 -26.83 24.33
CA LEU A 26 12.81 -26.55 24.11
C LEU A 26 12.53 -25.04 24.13
N GLY A 27 13.09 -24.31 25.10
CA GLY A 27 12.98 -22.86 25.19
C GLY A 27 13.54 -22.15 23.96
N ALA A 28 14.74 -22.54 23.50
CA ALA A 28 15.38 -21.95 22.32
C ALA A 28 14.57 -22.20 21.04
N VAL A 29 14.06 -23.42 20.84
CA VAL A 29 13.19 -23.75 19.70
C VAL A 29 11.88 -22.96 19.75
N SER A 30 11.26 -22.86 20.93
CA SER A 30 10.00 -22.12 21.13
C SER A 30 10.16 -20.63 20.81
N VAL A 31 11.22 -20.00 21.32
CA VAL A 31 11.52 -18.58 21.04
C VAL A 31 11.81 -18.35 19.56
N SER A 32 12.55 -19.25 18.92
CA SER A 32 12.88 -19.15 17.50
C SER A 32 11.64 -19.31 16.62
N ALA A 33 10.72 -20.21 16.99
CA ALA A 33 9.46 -20.38 16.29
C ALA A 33 8.54 -19.15 16.46
N LEU A 34 8.42 -18.60 17.68
CA LEU A 34 7.63 -17.39 17.94
C LEU A 34 8.11 -16.19 17.13
N ARG A 35 9.43 -16.00 17.01
CA ARG A 35 10.01 -14.95 16.16
C ARG A 35 9.69 -15.11 14.68
N LYS A 36 9.54 -16.35 14.22
CA LYS A 36 9.16 -16.66 12.83
C LYS A 36 7.67 -16.48 12.56
N VAL A 37 6.82 -16.73 13.56
CA VAL A 37 5.36 -16.58 13.47
C VAL A 37 4.95 -15.11 13.60
N SER A 38 5.67 -14.32 14.38
CA SER A 38 5.52 -12.86 14.42
C SER A 38 6.10 -12.16 13.18
N GLY A 39 6.18 -12.89 12.06
CA GLY A 39 6.76 -12.41 10.80
C GLY A 39 5.98 -11.24 10.24
N ASP A 40 6.71 -10.33 9.59
CA ASP A 40 6.20 -9.10 8.98
C ASP A 40 4.87 -9.37 8.26
N ASP A 41 3.80 -8.68 8.66
CA ASP A 41 2.56 -8.68 7.89
C ASP A 41 2.88 -8.16 6.49
N TYR A 42 2.33 -8.77 5.44
CA TYR A 42 2.49 -8.29 4.08
C TYR A 42 1.20 -7.68 3.58
N VAL A 43 1.33 -6.60 2.81
CA VAL A 43 0.22 -5.90 2.17
C VAL A 43 0.49 -5.77 0.68
N TRP A 44 -0.56 -5.45 -0.08
CA TRP A 44 -0.43 -5.18 -1.51
C TRP A 44 -0.20 -3.69 -1.73
N GLN A 45 0.71 -3.36 -2.64
CA GLN A 45 1.06 -1.98 -2.97
C GLN A 45 1.16 -1.80 -4.49
N ILE A 46 0.84 -0.60 -4.97
CA ILE A 46 1.06 -0.21 -6.36
C ILE A 46 2.38 0.56 -6.45
N ASP A 47 3.22 0.19 -7.40
CA ASP A 47 4.31 1.02 -7.91
C ASP A 47 3.69 2.05 -8.89
N PRO A 48 3.62 3.34 -8.52
CA PRO A 48 2.94 4.35 -9.31
C PRO A 48 3.74 4.75 -10.57
N PHE A 49 5.01 4.35 -10.69
CA PHE A 49 5.83 4.55 -11.88
C PHE A 49 5.68 3.43 -12.90
N LYS A 50 5.33 2.21 -12.46
CA LYS A 50 4.97 1.10 -13.36
C LYS A 50 3.50 1.13 -13.78
N CYS A 51 2.63 1.77 -13.02
CA CYS A 51 1.21 1.83 -13.33
C CYS A 51 0.94 2.50 -14.69
N THR A 52 0.23 1.82 -15.60
CA THR A 52 -0.14 2.33 -16.93
C THR A 52 -1.56 2.91 -17.00
N GLN A 53 -2.19 3.16 -15.85
CA GLN A 53 -3.55 3.71 -15.75
C GLN A 53 -4.63 2.92 -16.54
N CYS A 54 -4.47 1.60 -16.65
CA CYS A 54 -5.34 0.74 -17.48
C CYS A 54 -6.82 0.64 -17.03
N GLY A 55 -7.18 1.16 -15.85
CA GLY A 55 -8.55 1.15 -15.33
C GLY A 55 -9.04 -0.15 -14.70
N ARG A 56 -8.33 -1.28 -14.87
CA ARG A 56 -8.74 -2.61 -14.35
C ARG A 56 -8.88 -2.67 -12.83
N CYS A 57 -8.18 -1.79 -12.10
CA CYS A 57 -8.28 -1.71 -10.63
C CYS A 57 -9.72 -1.43 -10.15
N ALA A 58 -10.52 -0.72 -10.95
CA ALA A 58 -11.90 -0.39 -10.62
C ALA A 58 -12.88 -1.55 -10.81
N THR A 59 -12.59 -2.47 -11.73
CA THR A 59 -13.53 -3.53 -12.15
C THR A 59 -13.14 -4.92 -11.68
N GLU A 60 -11.86 -5.16 -11.43
CA GLU A 60 -11.33 -6.51 -11.13
C GLU A 60 -11.09 -6.71 -9.62
N CYS A 61 -11.23 -5.66 -8.80
CA CYS A 61 -11.15 -5.80 -7.34
C CYS A 61 -12.34 -6.60 -6.82
N VAL A 62 -12.11 -7.48 -5.85
CA VAL A 62 -13.20 -8.25 -5.20
C VAL A 62 -14.10 -7.37 -4.33
N LEU A 63 -13.64 -6.18 -3.96
CA LEU A 63 -14.43 -5.18 -3.24
C LEU A 63 -15.06 -4.20 -4.22
N ASN A 64 -16.28 -3.76 -3.90
CA ASN A 64 -16.99 -2.74 -4.65
C ASN A 64 -17.62 -1.73 -3.67
N PRO A 65 -17.17 -0.45 -3.64
CA PRO A 65 -16.07 0.13 -4.43
C PRO A 65 -14.71 -0.53 -4.19
N SER A 66 -13.82 -0.44 -5.17
CA SER A 66 -12.46 -0.99 -5.11
C SER A 66 -11.66 -0.46 -3.90
N ALA A 67 -10.78 -1.30 -3.34
CA ALA A 67 -9.77 -0.86 -2.36
C ALA A 67 -8.70 0.06 -2.96
N VAL A 68 -8.61 0.13 -4.29
CA VAL A 68 -7.70 1.04 -4.98
C VAL A 68 -8.34 2.41 -5.07
N LYS A 69 -7.65 3.43 -4.56
CA LYS A 69 -8.07 4.84 -4.60
C LYS A 69 -7.04 5.68 -5.33
N CYS A 70 -7.47 6.85 -5.79
CA CYS A 70 -6.55 7.90 -6.20
C CYS A 70 -5.95 8.53 -4.95
N LEU A 71 -4.63 8.60 -4.86
CA LEU A 71 -3.90 9.35 -3.86
C LEU A 71 -3.36 10.62 -4.51
N HIS A 72 -3.48 11.73 -3.79
CA HIS A 72 -2.96 13.03 -4.22
C HIS A 72 -1.67 13.34 -3.44
N ALA A 73 -0.55 13.39 -4.14
CA ALA A 73 0.72 13.85 -3.59
C ALA A 73 0.77 15.37 -3.60
N PHE A 74 0.34 15.99 -2.50
CA PHE A 74 0.26 17.44 -2.35
C PHE A 74 1.60 18.14 -2.55
N ASP A 75 2.70 17.55 -2.07
CA ASP A 75 4.06 18.12 -2.21
C ASP A 75 4.56 18.16 -3.65
N LEU A 76 3.99 17.32 -4.52
CA LEU A 76 4.30 17.32 -5.95
C LEU A 76 3.34 18.23 -6.73
N CYS A 77 2.17 18.58 -6.20
CA CYS A 77 1.10 19.22 -6.97
C CYS A 77 1.40 20.68 -7.32
N GLY A 78 1.02 21.09 -8.55
CA GLY A 78 1.13 22.47 -9.01
C GLY A 78 -0.09 23.34 -8.71
N TYR A 79 -1.14 22.76 -8.10
CA TYR A 79 -2.39 23.44 -7.73
C TYR A 79 -3.06 24.22 -8.89
N CYS A 80 -2.97 23.71 -10.12
CA CYS A 80 -3.41 24.43 -11.31
C CYS A 80 -4.92 24.73 -11.32
N ASP A 81 -5.34 25.92 -11.76
CA ASP A 81 -6.73 26.22 -12.17
C ASP A 81 -7.20 25.24 -13.26
N LEU A 82 -6.44 25.16 -14.36
CA LEU A 82 -6.62 24.20 -15.44
C LEU A 82 -5.91 22.87 -15.11
N CYS A 83 -6.57 22.02 -14.32
CA CYS A 83 -6.02 20.71 -13.94
C CYS A 83 -6.51 19.59 -14.87
N GLY A 84 -5.60 18.99 -15.63
CA GLY A 84 -5.90 17.83 -16.49
C GLY A 84 -6.35 16.58 -15.73
N GLY A 85 -6.08 16.50 -14.42
CA GLY A 85 -6.61 15.42 -13.56
C GLY A 85 -8.05 15.64 -13.08
N TYR A 86 -8.58 16.86 -13.21
CA TYR A 86 -9.91 17.24 -12.74
C TYR A 86 -10.87 17.58 -13.88
N LEU A 87 -10.42 18.31 -14.89
CA LEU A 87 -11.24 18.75 -16.03
C LEU A 87 -11.12 17.78 -17.21
N LYS A 88 -12.21 17.61 -17.96
CA LYS A 88 -12.15 16.93 -19.26
C LYS A 88 -11.37 17.78 -20.27
N PRO A 89 -10.69 17.16 -21.26
CA PRO A 89 -10.00 17.91 -22.31
C PRO A 89 -10.92 18.85 -23.12
N ASP A 90 -12.20 18.53 -23.23
CA ASP A 90 -13.23 19.27 -23.96
C ASP A 90 -14.17 20.08 -23.04
N ALA A 91 -13.79 20.31 -21.79
CA ALA A 91 -14.56 21.12 -20.85
C ALA A 91 -14.80 22.54 -21.41
N ASN A 92 -16.05 23.00 -21.36
CA ASN A 92 -16.44 24.30 -21.90
C ASN A 92 -16.11 25.47 -20.96
N ALA A 93 -15.83 25.17 -19.68
CA ALA A 93 -15.46 26.11 -18.65
C ALA A 93 -14.64 25.42 -17.56
N GLN A 94 -13.80 26.20 -16.85
CA GLN A 94 -13.02 25.72 -15.69
C GLN A 94 -13.87 25.77 -14.41
N SER A 95 -15.03 25.11 -14.45
CA SER A 95 -16.00 25.10 -13.35
C SER A 95 -16.11 23.73 -12.67
N THR A 96 -16.85 23.68 -11.56
CA THR A 96 -17.16 22.44 -10.85
C THR A 96 -18.39 21.72 -11.38
N ALA A 97 -18.97 22.16 -12.51
CA ALA A 97 -20.12 21.54 -13.13
C ALA A 97 -19.80 20.11 -13.61
N ALA A 98 -20.76 19.19 -13.50
CA ALA A 98 -20.53 17.76 -13.74
C ALA A 98 -20.08 17.45 -15.17
N GLU A 99 -20.55 18.22 -16.15
CA GLU A 99 -20.15 18.10 -17.54
C GLU A 99 -18.65 18.38 -17.76
N ASN A 100 -18.03 19.21 -16.91
CA ASN A 100 -16.63 19.58 -17.00
C ASN A 100 -15.71 18.61 -16.22
N GLN A 101 -16.23 17.84 -15.27
CA GLN A 101 -15.43 16.96 -14.42
C GLN A 101 -15.02 15.67 -15.14
N LEU A 102 -13.73 15.33 -15.05
CA LEU A 102 -13.16 14.09 -15.59
C LEU A 102 -13.52 12.85 -14.76
N CYS A 103 -13.69 13.02 -13.45
CA CYS A 103 -13.99 11.92 -12.53
C CYS A 103 -15.45 11.47 -12.70
N PRO A 104 -15.72 10.19 -13.07
CA PRO A 104 -17.07 9.74 -13.38
C PRO A 104 -17.99 9.66 -12.15
N THR A 105 -17.42 9.63 -10.94
CA THR A 105 -18.17 9.53 -9.68
C THR A 105 -18.12 10.82 -8.85
N ALA A 106 -17.63 11.93 -9.45
CA ALA A 106 -17.43 13.20 -8.76
C ALA A 106 -16.62 13.06 -7.45
N ALA A 107 -15.66 12.12 -7.41
CA ALA A 107 -14.85 11.83 -6.23
C ALA A 107 -13.73 12.84 -5.95
N ILE A 108 -13.65 13.95 -6.69
CA ILE A 108 -12.61 14.96 -6.52
C ILE A 108 -13.31 16.27 -6.16
N GLU A 109 -13.00 16.80 -4.98
CA GLU A 109 -13.43 18.12 -4.56
C GLU A 109 -12.37 19.15 -4.95
N ARG A 110 -12.79 20.22 -5.62
CA ARG A 110 -11.93 21.32 -6.01
C ARG A 110 -12.15 22.51 -5.07
N ARG A 111 -11.11 22.91 -4.34
CA ARG A 111 -11.13 24.01 -3.38
C ARG A 111 -10.29 25.18 -3.87
N PHE A 112 -10.85 26.38 -3.84
CA PHE A 112 -10.11 27.59 -4.14
C PHE A 112 -9.15 27.92 -3.00
N ILE A 113 -7.90 28.25 -3.31
CA ILE A 113 -6.92 28.77 -2.34
C ILE A 113 -6.77 30.28 -2.53
N GLU A 114 -6.17 30.67 -3.65
CA GLU A 114 -5.93 32.04 -4.10
C GLU A 114 -5.82 32.04 -5.63
N GLU A 115 -5.81 33.18 -6.31
CA GLU A 115 -5.64 33.18 -7.76
C GLU A 115 -4.15 32.95 -8.13
N PRO A 116 -3.79 32.00 -9.02
CA PRO A 116 -4.62 31.09 -9.84
C PRO A 116 -4.67 29.64 -9.30
N TYR A 117 -4.52 29.44 -7.99
CA TYR A 117 -4.34 28.15 -7.35
C TYR A 117 -5.60 27.51 -6.77
N PHE A 118 -5.78 26.24 -7.10
CA PHE A 118 -6.84 25.37 -6.59
C PHE A 118 -6.27 24.05 -6.06
N GLU A 119 -6.80 23.62 -4.92
CA GLU A 119 -6.48 22.34 -4.32
C GLU A 119 -7.52 21.28 -4.68
N TYR A 120 -7.06 20.04 -4.79
CA TYR A 120 -7.86 18.88 -5.17
C TYR A 120 -7.85 17.84 -4.05
N HIS A 121 -9.01 17.55 -3.48
CA HIS A 121 -9.18 16.56 -2.42
C HIS A 121 -9.91 15.34 -2.95
N ILE A 122 -9.39 14.15 -2.69
CA ILE A 122 -10.03 12.91 -3.11
C ILE A 122 -11.00 12.44 -2.03
N ASN A 123 -12.27 12.26 -2.39
CA ASN A 123 -13.24 11.57 -1.56
C ASN A 123 -13.12 10.06 -1.78
N GLU A 124 -12.61 9.34 -0.78
CA GLU A 124 -12.32 7.91 -0.86
C GLU A 124 -13.58 7.04 -1.02
N ASP A 125 -14.71 7.46 -0.45
CA ASP A 125 -15.99 6.74 -0.51
C ASP A 125 -16.55 6.72 -1.93
N LEU A 126 -16.32 7.80 -2.69
CA LEU A 126 -16.77 7.93 -4.07
C LEU A 126 -15.74 7.42 -5.08
N CYS A 127 -14.46 7.36 -4.71
CA CYS A 127 -13.39 7.00 -5.63
C CYS A 127 -13.40 5.48 -5.90
N ILE A 128 -13.53 5.10 -7.17
CA ILE A 128 -13.56 3.71 -7.60
C ILE A 128 -12.21 3.19 -8.13
N GLY A 129 -11.16 4.01 -8.13
CA GLY A 129 -9.83 3.58 -8.61
C GLY A 129 -9.70 3.41 -10.13
N CYS A 130 -10.47 4.15 -10.93
CA CYS A 130 -10.48 4.01 -12.40
C CYS A 130 -9.30 4.65 -13.16
N ALA A 131 -8.41 5.34 -12.46
CA ALA A 131 -7.21 6.00 -13.00
C ALA A 131 -7.41 7.14 -14.02
N LYS A 132 -8.64 7.57 -14.34
CA LYS A 132 -8.87 8.67 -15.31
C LYS A 132 -8.19 9.98 -14.90
N CYS A 133 -8.36 10.39 -13.64
CA CYS A 133 -7.69 11.57 -13.08
C CYS A 133 -6.17 11.42 -13.05
N VAL A 134 -5.67 10.21 -12.73
CA VAL A 134 -4.24 9.89 -12.74
C VAL A 134 -3.64 10.05 -14.14
N ALA A 135 -4.33 9.52 -15.17
CA ALA A 135 -3.90 9.65 -16.56
C ALA A 135 -3.85 11.12 -16.98
N GLY A 136 -4.91 11.88 -16.74
CA GLY A 136 -4.97 13.30 -17.07
C GLY A 136 -3.90 14.15 -16.35
N CYS A 137 -3.69 13.90 -15.05
CA CYS A 137 -2.63 14.56 -14.26
C CYS A 137 -1.22 14.20 -14.75
N THR A 138 -1.01 12.97 -15.21
CA THR A 138 0.29 12.51 -15.74
C THR A 138 0.56 13.09 -17.14
N SER A 139 -0.46 13.20 -17.99
CA SER A 139 -0.29 13.69 -19.37
C SER A 139 -0.17 15.21 -19.46
N PHE A 140 -0.85 15.96 -18.60
CA PHE A 140 -0.95 17.43 -18.70
C PHE A 140 -0.53 18.18 -17.43
N GLY A 141 -0.08 17.46 -16.41
CA GLY A 141 0.40 18.02 -15.16
C GLY A 141 1.75 17.41 -14.77
N ASN A 142 1.99 17.35 -13.47
CA ASN A 142 3.23 16.81 -12.90
C ASN A 142 3.09 15.38 -12.36
N GLY A 143 1.94 14.73 -12.57
CA GLY A 143 1.70 13.36 -12.09
C GLY A 143 1.56 13.22 -10.57
N SER A 144 1.15 14.29 -9.87
CA SER A 144 0.85 14.29 -8.43
C SER A 144 -0.29 13.35 -8.03
N MET A 145 -1.24 13.07 -8.93
CA MET A 145 -2.26 12.04 -8.71
C MET A 145 -1.77 10.68 -9.18
N HIS A 146 -1.89 9.65 -8.35
CA HIS A 146 -1.57 8.26 -8.69
C HIS A 146 -2.46 7.28 -7.94
N LEU A 147 -2.46 6.00 -8.32
CA LEU A 147 -3.26 4.98 -7.64
C LEU A 147 -2.47 4.33 -6.51
N GLN A 148 -3.14 4.06 -5.40
CA GLN A 148 -2.65 3.20 -4.32
C GLN A 148 -3.74 2.23 -3.84
N ILE A 149 -3.33 1.07 -3.31
CA ILE A 149 -4.22 0.12 -2.63
C ILE A 149 -4.31 0.57 -1.18
N MET A 150 -5.48 1.07 -0.75
CA MET A 150 -5.65 1.56 0.62
C MET A 150 -5.67 0.37 1.58
N HIS A 151 -4.62 0.21 2.38
CA HIS A 151 -4.45 -0.92 3.30
C HIS A 151 -5.58 -1.01 4.34
N HIS A 152 -6.19 0.12 4.71
CA HIS A 152 -7.32 0.15 5.64
C HIS A 152 -8.65 -0.33 5.01
N ILE A 153 -8.74 -0.39 3.68
CA ILE A 153 -9.92 -0.88 2.93
C ILE A 153 -9.66 -2.31 2.41
N CYS A 154 -8.42 -2.58 2.03
CA CYS A 154 -8.01 -3.83 1.41
C CYS A 154 -8.15 -5.01 2.39
N VAL A 155 -8.91 -6.04 1.97
CA VAL A 155 -9.03 -7.32 2.71
C VAL A 155 -7.83 -8.26 2.54
N ASN A 156 -6.74 -7.76 1.95
CA ASN A 156 -5.45 -8.43 1.83
C ASN A 156 -5.50 -9.85 1.20
N CYS A 157 -6.26 -10.02 0.12
CA CYS A 157 -6.44 -11.29 -0.60
C CYS A 157 -5.11 -12.05 -0.76
N ASN A 158 -5.09 -13.36 -0.46
CA ASN A 158 -3.88 -14.19 -0.61
C ASN A 158 -3.28 -14.08 -2.02
N GLU A 159 -4.14 -14.16 -3.04
CA GLU A 159 -3.84 -13.83 -4.43
C GLU A 159 -4.72 -12.65 -4.85
N CYS A 160 -4.10 -11.53 -5.21
CA CYS A 160 -4.82 -10.32 -5.54
C CYS A 160 -5.30 -10.35 -7.00
N SER A 161 -6.62 -10.28 -7.20
CA SER A 161 -7.24 -10.33 -8.54
C SER A 161 -6.73 -9.22 -9.46
N ILE A 162 -6.64 -7.98 -8.95
CA ILE A 162 -6.11 -6.83 -9.70
C ILE A 162 -4.62 -6.97 -10.03
N ALA A 163 -3.84 -7.65 -9.18
CA ALA A 163 -2.42 -7.90 -9.43
C ALA A 163 -2.26 -8.88 -10.60
N ARG A 164 -3.02 -9.99 -10.58
CA ARG A 164 -2.99 -11.03 -11.62
C ARG A 164 -3.31 -10.51 -13.03
N VAL A 165 -4.14 -9.47 -13.13
CA VAL A 165 -4.59 -8.89 -14.40
C VAL A 165 -3.94 -7.54 -14.72
N CYS A 166 -2.95 -7.11 -13.91
CA CYS A 166 -2.23 -5.85 -14.13
C CYS A 166 -1.33 -5.99 -15.37
N PRO A 167 -1.54 -5.21 -16.44
CA PRO A 167 -0.76 -5.37 -17.67
C PRO A 167 0.69 -4.85 -17.57
N SER A 168 1.03 -4.18 -16.48
CA SER A 168 2.35 -3.57 -16.27
C SER A 168 3.07 -4.07 -15.03
N ASP A 169 2.58 -5.15 -14.42
CA ASP A 169 3.16 -5.77 -13.22
C ASP A 169 3.47 -4.74 -12.10
N ALA A 170 2.58 -3.74 -11.97
CA ALA A 170 2.76 -2.63 -11.04
C ALA A 170 2.36 -2.97 -9.60
N ILE A 171 1.74 -4.14 -9.36
CA ILE A 171 1.23 -4.51 -8.03
C ILE A 171 2.08 -5.63 -7.45
N SER A 172 2.60 -5.41 -6.24
CA SER A 172 3.44 -6.38 -5.55
C SER A 172 3.09 -6.47 -4.06
N ARG A 173 3.56 -7.55 -3.43
CA ARG A 173 3.57 -7.69 -1.97
C ARG A 173 4.76 -6.94 -1.39
N VAL A 174 4.51 -6.17 -0.34
CA VAL A 174 5.51 -5.47 0.46
C VAL A 174 5.24 -5.70 1.95
N LYS A 175 6.22 -5.44 2.81
CA LYS A 175 6.00 -5.52 4.26
C LYS A 175 5.04 -4.40 4.68
N ALA A 176 4.13 -4.67 5.61
CA ALA A 176 3.19 -3.70 6.14
C ALA A 176 3.87 -2.54 6.89
N SER A 177 5.13 -2.74 7.31
CA SER A 177 5.98 -1.69 7.88
C SER A 177 6.53 -0.72 6.84
N GLU A 178 6.49 -1.05 5.55
CA GLU A 178 6.92 -0.16 4.47
C GLU A 178 5.83 0.87 4.19
N ALA A 179 6.24 2.13 4.00
CA ALA A 179 5.34 3.21 3.67
C ALA A 179 4.79 3.08 2.24
N TYR A 180 3.69 3.78 1.96
CA TYR A 180 3.17 3.88 0.60
C TYR A 180 4.19 4.49 -0.36
N ASN A 181 4.23 3.97 -1.59
CA ASN A 181 4.99 4.55 -2.69
C ASN A 181 4.26 5.80 -3.19
N VAL A 182 4.47 6.92 -2.53
CA VAL A 182 3.93 8.23 -2.90
C VAL A 182 4.92 8.93 -3.83
N LYS A 183 4.46 9.31 -5.03
CA LYS A 183 5.26 10.13 -5.95
C LYS A 183 5.58 11.48 -5.29
N GLY A 184 6.86 11.86 -5.26
CA GLY A 184 7.33 13.08 -4.56
C GLY A 184 8.27 12.74 -3.41
N ASP A 185 7.85 11.83 -2.52
CA ASP A 185 8.67 11.33 -1.41
C ASP A 185 9.62 10.22 -1.84
N PHE A 186 9.17 9.42 -2.82
CA PHE A 186 9.92 8.32 -3.40
C PHE A 186 10.35 8.68 -4.83
N THR A 187 11.65 8.78 -5.04
CA THR A 187 12.24 8.82 -6.39
C THR A 187 12.60 7.40 -6.80
N ASN A 188 12.19 6.97 -7.99
CA ASN A 188 12.77 5.80 -8.65
C ASN A 188 14.23 6.13 -9.01
N ASN A 189 15.12 6.07 -8.02
CA ASN A 189 16.54 6.22 -8.24
C ASN A 189 17.12 4.80 -8.40
N PRO A 190 17.52 4.38 -9.61
CA PRO A 190 18.20 3.10 -9.80
C PRO A 190 19.59 3.05 -9.13
N GLU A 191 20.05 4.14 -8.52
CA GLU A 191 21.37 4.29 -7.91
C GLU A 191 21.35 4.72 -6.42
N ALA A 192 20.22 4.58 -5.70
CA ALA A 192 20.17 4.74 -4.25
C ALA A 192 20.42 3.42 -3.51
#